data_AF-A0A960M2S9-F1
#
_entry.id   AF-A0A960M2S9-F1
#
_cell.length_a   1.000
_cell.length_b   1.000
_cell.length_c   1.000
_cell.angle_alpha   90.00
_cell.angle_beta   90.00
_cell.angle_gamma   90.00
#
_symmetry.space_group_name_H-M   'P 1'
#
loop_
_entity.id
_entity.type
_entity.pdbx_description
1 polymer ?
#
loop_
_entity_poly.entity_id
_entity_poly.type
_entity_poly.pdbx_seq_one_letter_code
_entity_poly.pdbx_strand_id
1 'polypeptide(L)'
;ELVKPLQKRLQASFEAIYLNTKVEGLTASKQGITAKLTGEGVPAEILFDRVLVSVGRRPNSKGIGLENTKVEIDPKGFVVVDPQRRTRDPHISAIGDIAGEPMLAHKANREAKVSVEALAGEPAAFDNVAIPAVVFTDPEVAWCGITEDQAKQANLEVKVTRFPWAASGRAHSLGRPDGL
;
A
#
# COMPACT_ATOMS: atom_id res chain seq x y z
N GLU A 1 -8.17 -8.33 -12.11
CA GLU A 1 -7.29 -9.07 -13.06
C GLU A 1 -5.87 -9.27 -12.57
N LEU A 2 -5.11 -8.20 -12.32
CA LEU A 2 -3.67 -8.28 -12.00
C LEU A 2 -3.32 -9.27 -10.86
N VAL A 3 -4.18 -9.37 -9.83
CA VAL A 3 -3.95 -10.26 -8.68
C VAL A 3 -4.30 -11.72 -8.91
N LYS A 4 -4.99 -12.07 -10.01
CA LYS A 4 -5.52 -13.43 -10.25
C LYS A 4 -4.42 -14.51 -10.27
N PRO A 5 -3.28 -14.32 -10.96
CA PRO A 5 -2.21 -15.33 -10.97
C PRO A 5 -1.69 -15.62 -9.56
N LEU A 6 -1.43 -14.57 -8.78
CA LEU A 6 -0.99 -14.69 -7.40
C LEU A 6 -2.06 -15.38 -6.54
N GLN A 7 -3.32 -14.94 -6.62
CA GLN A 7 -4.43 -15.51 -5.84
C GLN A 7 -4.55 -17.03 -6.07
N LYS A 8 -4.47 -17.50 -7.32
CA LYS A 8 -4.52 -18.93 -7.65
C LYS A 8 -3.40 -19.71 -6.98
N ARG A 9 -2.19 -19.15 -6.94
CA ARG A 9 -1.04 -19.78 -6.27
C ARG A 9 -1.23 -19.81 -4.75
N LEU A 10 -1.68 -18.70 -4.16
CA LEU A 10 -1.89 -18.59 -2.72
C LEU A 10 -2.98 -19.56 -2.23
N GLN A 11 -4.04 -19.79 -3.02
CA GLN A 11 -5.07 -20.78 -2.70
C GLN A 11 -4.55 -22.21 -2.59
N ALA A 12 -3.45 -22.54 -3.28
CA ALA A 12 -2.80 -23.84 -3.15
C ALA A 12 -1.76 -23.89 -2.03
N SER A 13 -1.29 -22.73 -1.56
CA SER A 13 -0.18 -22.61 -0.59
C SER A 13 -0.66 -22.39 0.84
N PHE A 14 -1.82 -21.78 1.03
CA PHE A 14 -2.42 -21.55 2.34
C PHE A 14 -3.52 -22.57 2.62
N GLU A 15 -3.64 -22.96 3.88
CA GLU A 15 -4.75 -23.81 4.34
C GLU A 15 -6.11 -23.13 4.11
N ALA A 16 -6.20 -21.82 4.36
CA ALA A 16 -7.38 -21.03 4.07
C ALA A 16 -7.04 -19.55 3.83
N ILE A 17 -7.87 -18.89 3.00
CA ILE A 17 -7.86 -17.43 2.83
C ILE A 17 -9.30 -16.95 3.04
N TYR A 18 -9.57 -16.38 4.22
CA TYR A 18 -10.89 -15.87 4.58
C TYR A 18 -11.01 -14.39 4.22
N LEU A 19 -11.64 -14.10 3.07
CA LEU A 19 -12.03 -12.74 2.68
C LEU A 19 -13.36 -12.36 3.34
N ASN A 20 -13.71 -11.07 3.34
CA ASN A 20 -14.96 -10.56 3.94
C ASN A 20 -15.17 -11.01 5.40
N THR A 21 -14.06 -11.20 6.13
CA THR A 21 -14.05 -11.77 7.47
C THR A 21 -13.45 -10.76 8.44
N LYS A 22 -14.15 -10.51 9.54
CA LYS A 22 -13.70 -9.64 10.61
C LYS A 22 -13.04 -10.49 11.70
N VAL A 23 -11.84 -10.11 12.11
CA VAL A 23 -11.24 -10.61 13.37
C VAL A 23 -11.81 -9.77 14.51
N GLU A 24 -12.60 -10.38 15.38
CA GLU A 24 -13.23 -9.69 16.52
C GLU A 24 -12.25 -9.51 17.69
N GLY A 25 -11.36 -10.47 17.90
CA GLY A 25 -10.40 -10.44 19.00
C GLY A 25 -9.38 -11.56 18.91
N LEU A 26 -8.27 -11.36 19.62
CA LEU A 26 -7.19 -12.33 19.78
C LEU A 26 -6.97 -12.56 21.28
N THR A 27 -7.08 -13.80 21.73
CA THR A 27 -6.88 -14.18 23.14
C THR A 27 -5.67 -15.09 23.28
N ALA A 28 -4.62 -14.62 23.96
CA ALA A 28 -3.43 -15.41 24.22
C ALA A 28 -3.62 -16.31 25.46
N SER A 29 -3.18 -17.55 25.35
CA SER A 29 -3.21 -18.58 26.40
C SER A 29 -1.91 -19.41 26.38
N LYS A 30 -1.80 -20.40 27.27
CA LYS A 30 -0.65 -21.34 27.25
C LYS A 30 -0.65 -22.24 26.01
N GLN A 31 -1.81 -22.43 25.38
CA GLN A 31 -2.00 -23.29 24.22
C GLN A 31 -1.76 -22.57 22.88
N GLY A 32 -1.67 -21.23 22.88
CA GLY A 32 -1.54 -20.42 21.68
C GLY A 32 -2.43 -19.17 21.73
N ILE A 33 -2.75 -18.63 20.55
CA ILE A 33 -3.56 -17.43 20.34
C ILE A 33 -4.85 -17.84 19.64
N THR A 34 -5.98 -17.72 20.34
CA THR A 34 -7.31 -17.95 19.75
C THR A 34 -7.79 -16.69 19.06
N ALA A 35 -8.03 -16.77 17.75
CA ALA A 35 -8.64 -15.71 16.96
C ALA A 35 -10.14 -15.96 16.83
N LYS A 36 -10.96 -14.99 17.25
CA LYS A 36 -12.41 -15.01 17.06
C LYS A 36 -12.76 -14.31 15.75
N LEU A 37 -13.52 -14.98 14.89
CA LEU A 37 -13.84 -14.50 13.55
C LEU A 37 -15.35 -14.31 13.38
N THR A 38 -15.73 -13.41 12.48
CA THR A 38 -17.11 -13.23 12.04
C THR A 38 -17.14 -13.00 10.54
N GLY A 39 -17.94 -13.81 9.84
CA GLY A 39 -18.06 -13.81 8.39
C GLY A 39 -18.95 -14.96 7.94
N GLU A 40 -19.36 -14.95 6.68
CA GLU A 40 -20.15 -16.03 6.11
C GLU A 40 -19.26 -17.25 5.85
N GLY A 41 -19.65 -18.43 6.36
CA GLY A 41 -18.96 -19.69 6.09
C GLY A 41 -17.57 -19.85 6.73
N VAL A 42 -17.22 -19.03 7.74
CA VAL A 42 -15.93 -19.12 8.44
C VAL A 42 -16.07 -19.74 9.84
N PRO A 43 -15.02 -20.42 10.36
CA PRO A 43 -15.01 -20.89 11.74
C PRO A 43 -15.19 -19.73 12.72
N ALA A 44 -15.96 -19.93 13.80
CA ALA A 44 -16.14 -18.91 14.83
C ALA A 44 -14.83 -18.59 15.56
N GLU A 45 -13.98 -19.60 15.76
CA GLU A 45 -12.68 -19.48 16.41
C GLU A 45 -11.63 -20.37 15.74
N ILE A 46 -10.40 -19.89 15.70
CA ILE A 46 -9.23 -20.65 15.22
C ILE A 46 -8.06 -20.44 16.20
N LEU A 47 -7.42 -21.53 16.61
CA LEU A 47 -6.22 -21.49 17.46
C LEU A 47 -4.96 -21.45 16.59
N PHE A 48 -4.08 -20.49 16.86
CA PHE A 48 -2.79 -20.34 16.18
C PHE A 48 -1.62 -20.37 17.18
N ASP A 49 -0.47 -20.91 16.79
CA ASP A 49 0.75 -20.77 17.58
C ASP A 49 1.30 -19.34 17.56
N ARG A 50 1.14 -18.64 16.44
CA ARG A 50 1.63 -17.28 16.19
C ARG A 50 0.65 -16.51 15.30
N VAL A 51 0.58 -15.20 15.51
CA VAL A 51 -0.25 -14.29 14.70
C VAL A 51 0.60 -13.12 14.21
N LEU A 52 0.57 -12.86 12.91
CA LEU A 52 1.12 -11.65 12.30
C LEU A 52 -0.01 -10.65 12.08
N VAL A 53 0.11 -9.46 12.69
CA VAL A 53 -0.86 -8.37 12.51
C VAL A 53 -0.35 -7.40 11.44
N SER A 54 -0.89 -7.52 10.22
CA SER A 54 -0.50 -6.70 9.06
C SER A 54 -1.69 -5.95 8.46
N VAL A 55 -2.46 -5.23 9.30
CA VAL A 55 -3.73 -4.57 8.94
C VAL A 55 -3.56 -3.16 8.33
N GLY A 56 -2.32 -2.73 8.09
CA GLY A 56 -1.99 -1.42 7.54
C GLY A 56 -0.96 -0.67 8.39
N ARG A 57 -0.66 0.56 7.97
CA ARG A 57 0.30 1.46 8.62
C ARG A 57 -0.39 2.79 8.97
N ARG A 58 0.21 3.55 9.89
CA ARG A 58 -0.27 4.88 10.29
C ARG A 58 0.91 5.86 10.36
N PRO A 59 0.72 7.13 10.01
CA PRO A 59 1.75 8.15 10.17
C PRO A 59 2.12 8.33 11.64
N ASN A 60 3.42 8.47 11.93
CA ASN A 60 3.92 8.71 13.28
C ASN A 60 4.09 10.22 13.56
N SER A 61 2.97 10.92 13.75
CA SER A 61 2.93 12.38 13.92
C SER A 61 2.71 12.84 15.37
N LYS A 62 2.56 11.91 16.31
CA LYS A 62 2.29 12.21 17.73
C LYS A 62 3.55 12.10 18.59
N GLY A 63 3.62 12.92 19.65
CA GLY A 63 4.67 12.80 20.66
C GLY A 63 6.06 13.27 20.21
N ILE A 64 6.13 14.03 19.12
CA ILE A 64 7.38 14.60 18.59
C ILE A 64 7.41 16.15 18.66
N GLY A 65 6.47 16.76 19.37
CA GLY A 65 6.45 18.20 19.62
C GLY A 65 5.84 19.06 18.51
N LEU A 66 5.17 18.48 17.51
CA LEU A 66 4.54 19.24 16.41
C LEU A 66 3.50 20.23 16.93
N GLU A 67 2.86 19.94 18.06
CA GLU A 67 1.91 20.83 18.74
C GLU A 67 2.52 22.18 19.18
N ASN A 68 3.85 22.28 19.27
CA ASN A 68 4.56 23.51 19.61
C ASN A 68 4.98 24.32 18.36
N THR A 69 4.55 23.89 17.17
CA THR A 69 4.92 24.47 15.88
C THR A 69 3.68 24.93 15.12
N LYS A 70 3.85 25.49 13.92
CA LYS A 70 2.71 25.79 13.04
C LYS A 70 2.29 24.61 12.16
N VAL A 71 2.87 23.41 12.34
CA VAL A 71 2.56 22.24 11.51
C VAL A 71 1.11 21.81 11.72
N GLU A 72 0.39 21.66 10.61
CA GLU A 72 -0.99 21.17 10.61
C GLU A 72 -1.00 19.65 10.35
N ILE A 73 -1.87 18.94 11.08
CA ILE A 73 -2.08 17.49 10.95
C ILE A 73 -3.54 17.26 10.54
N ASP A 74 -3.75 16.43 9.52
CA ASP A 74 -5.10 16.10 9.04
C ASP A 74 -5.82 15.11 9.99
N PRO A 75 -7.15 14.88 9.81
CA PRO A 75 -7.89 13.93 10.64
C PRO A 75 -7.41 12.48 10.58
N LYS A 76 -6.63 12.10 9.56
CA LYS A 76 -6.02 10.77 9.41
C LYS A 76 -4.64 10.68 10.08
N GLY A 77 -4.10 11.79 10.57
CA GLY A 77 -2.82 11.88 11.26
C GLY A 77 -1.64 12.25 10.37
N PHE A 78 -1.84 12.59 9.09
CA PHE A 78 -0.77 13.00 8.20
C PHE A 78 -0.42 14.48 8.37
N VAL A 79 0.85 14.82 8.20
CA VAL A 79 1.28 16.21 8.13
C VAL A 79 0.84 16.82 6.81
N VAL A 80 0.15 17.95 6.89
CA VAL A 80 -0.30 18.70 5.71
C VAL A 80 0.91 19.40 5.08
N VAL A 81 1.12 19.15 3.79
CA VAL A 81 2.22 19.72 3.02
C VAL A 81 1.76 20.25 1.67
N ASP A 82 2.43 21.31 1.19
CA ASP A 82 2.25 21.84 -0.15
C ASP A 82 2.98 20.99 -1.23
N PRO A 83 2.87 21.31 -2.53
CA PRO A 83 3.59 20.58 -3.58
C PRO A 83 5.11 20.58 -3.43
N GLN A 84 5.69 21.55 -2.71
CA GLN A 84 7.13 21.62 -2.42
C GLN A 84 7.51 20.89 -1.11
N ARG A 85 6.56 20.18 -0.51
CA ARG A 85 6.71 19.42 0.75
C ARG A 85 6.92 20.31 1.99
N ARG A 86 6.55 21.59 1.90
CA ARG A 86 6.60 22.54 3.02
C ARG A 86 5.35 22.40 3.88
N THR A 87 5.52 22.48 5.18
CA THR A 87 4.39 22.56 6.12
C THR A 87 3.93 24.02 6.26
N ARG A 88 2.93 24.25 7.10
CA ARG A 88 2.51 25.61 7.47
C ARG A 88 3.54 26.33 8.36
N ASP A 89 4.46 25.60 8.97
CA ASP A 89 5.66 26.17 9.58
C ASP A 89 6.77 26.34 8.52
N PRO A 90 7.24 27.57 8.25
CA PRO A 90 8.19 27.83 7.16
C PRO A 90 9.57 27.18 7.38
N HIS A 91 9.88 26.71 8.59
CA HIS A 91 11.15 26.05 8.91
C HIS A 91 11.04 24.53 8.94
N ILE A 92 9.84 23.97 8.71
CA ILE A 92 9.59 22.53 8.80
C ILE A 92 9.00 22.03 7.47
N SER A 93 9.64 21.00 6.93
CA SER A 93 9.14 20.22 5.79
C SER A 93 8.82 18.80 6.25
N ALA A 94 7.96 18.10 5.51
CA ALA A 94 7.63 16.71 5.79
C ALA A 94 7.56 15.88 4.50
N ILE A 95 8.09 14.66 4.57
CA ILE A 95 8.22 13.74 3.43
C ILE A 95 7.91 12.30 3.85
N GLY A 96 7.70 11.43 2.88
CA GLY A 96 7.48 10.01 3.08
C GLY A 96 6.14 9.73 3.75
N ASP A 97 6.12 8.72 4.61
CA ASP A 97 4.89 8.13 5.12
C ASP A 97 4.12 9.04 6.09
N ILE A 98 4.78 10.05 6.67
CA ILE A 98 4.10 11.06 7.48
C ILE A 98 3.39 12.12 6.61
N ALA A 99 3.80 12.26 5.34
CA ALA A 99 3.33 13.26 4.38
C ALA A 99 2.37 12.65 3.34
N GLY A 100 1.49 11.77 3.79
CA GLY A 100 0.40 11.20 2.98
C GLY A 100 0.75 9.94 2.19
N GLU A 101 -0.30 9.38 1.58
CA GLU A 101 -0.27 8.17 0.75
C GLU A 101 0.30 8.44 -0.66
N PRO A 102 0.78 7.40 -1.38
CA PRO A 102 1.03 6.05 -0.91
C PRO A 102 2.31 5.94 -0.07
N MET A 103 2.29 5.12 0.98
CA MET A 103 3.45 4.86 1.85
C MET A 103 4.50 3.95 1.21
N LEU A 104 5.31 4.50 0.30
CA LEU A 104 6.32 3.79 -0.49
C LEU A 104 7.71 4.45 -0.36
N ALA A 105 8.77 3.63 -0.29
CA ALA A 105 10.13 4.11 -0.10
C ALA A 105 10.61 5.04 -1.22
N HIS A 106 10.37 4.70 -2.49
CA HIS A 106 10.76 5.54 -3.62
C HIS A 106 9.93 6.83 -3.72
N LYS A 107 8.68 6.83 -3.21
CA LYS A 107 7.89 8.06 -3.04
C LYS A 107 8.57 8.99 -2.04
N ALA A 108 8.97 8.48 -0.87
CA ALA A 108 9.71 9.25 0.13
C ALA A 108 11.02 9.84 -0.43
N ASN A 109 11.78 9.06 -1.20
CA ASN A 109 13.01 9.54 -1.85
C ASN A 109 12.75 10.68 -2.85
N ARG A 110 11.69 10.58 -3.67
CA ARG A 110 11.30 11.63 -4.61
C ARG A 110 10.85 12.91 -3.88
N GLU A 111 10.07 12.76 -2.82
CA GLU A 111 9.65 13.90 -1.97
C GLU A 111 10.84 14.57 -1.28
N ALA A 112 11.84 13.80 -0.82
CA ALA A 112 13.07 14.34 -0.25
C ALA A 112 13.80 15.24 -1.25
N LYS A 113 13.95 14.75 -2.49
CA LYS A 113 14.57 15.53 -3.58
C LYS A 113 13.82 16.83 -3.82
N VAL A 114 12.50 16.77 -3.96
CA VAL A 114 11.66 17.97 -4.14
C VAL A 114 11.81 18.96 -2.97
N SER A 115 11.78 18.46 -1.73
CA SER A 115 11.93 19.32 -0.55
C SER A 115 13.28 20.01 -0.51
N VAL A 116 14.37 19.30 -0.84
CA VAL A 116 15.73 19.85 -0.84
C VAL A 116 15.93 20.85 -1.98
N GLU A 117 15.46 20.55 -3.19
CA GLU A 117 15.49 21.47 -4.33
C GLU A 117 14.71 22.76 -4.00
N ALA A 118 13.51 22.63 -3.41
CA ALA A 118 12.71 23.78 -3.00
C ALA A 118 13.34 24.60 -1.86
N LEU A 119 14.11 23.97 -0.97
CA LEU A 119 14.90 24.66 0.07
C LEU A 119 16.11 25.40 -0.53
N ALA A 120 16.70 24.85 -1.61
CA ALA A 120 17.79 25.48 -2.35
C ALA A 120 17.33 26.62 -3.29
N GLY A 121 16.02 26.89 -3.36
CA GLY A 121 15.45 27.92 -4.25
C GLY A 121 15.25 27.45 -5.68
N GLU A 122 15.36 26.15 -5.96
CA GLU A 122 15.11 25.58 -7.27
C GLU A 122 13.60 25.41 -7.52
N PRO A 123 13.15 25.49 -8.79
CA PRO A 123 11.77 25.22 -9.16
C PRO A 123 11.47 23.72 -9.06
N ALA A 124 10.98 23.27 -7.90
CA ALA A 124 10.61 21.88 -7.64
C ALA A 124 9.20 21.74 -7.07
N ALA A 125 8.50 20.69 -7.51
CA ALA A 125 7.19 20.28 -7.01
C ALA A 125 7.04 18.76 -7.07
N PHE A 126 6.20 18.22 -6.20
CA PHE A 126 5.76 16.83 -6.21
C PHE A 126 4.44 16.71 -6.97
N ASP A 127 4.54 16.61 -8.30
CA ASP A 127 3.46 16.60 -9.29
C ASP A 127 3.41 15.28 -10.09
N ASN A 128 3.95 14.21 -9.50
CA ASN A 128 4.03 12.88 -10.11
C ASN A 128 2.64 12.36 -10.53
N VAL A 129 2.43 12.16 -11.83
CA VAL A 129 1.20 11.60 -12.41
C VAL A 129 1.00 10.13 -12.05
N ALA A 130 2.11 9.42 -11.83
CA ALA A 130 2.08 8.00 -11.54
C ALA A 130 3.23 7.64 -10.58
N ILE A 131 2.91 6.84 -9.56
CA ILE A 131 3.87 6.27 -8.62
C ILE A 131 3.73 4.76 -8.72
N PRO A 132 4.77 4.02 -9.14
CA PRO A 132 4.68 2.57 -9.27
C PRO A 132 4.54 1.95 -7.88
N ALA A 133 3.77 0.88 -7.78
CA ALA A 133 3.64 0.07 -6.58
C ALA A 133 3.93 -1.38 -6.93
N VAL A 134 4.57 -2.08 -5.99
CA VAL A 134 5.05 -3.46 -6.18
C VAL A 134 4.74 -4.28 -4.94
N VAL A 135 4.23 -5.50 -5.15
CA VAL A 135 4.19 -6.56 -4.15
C VAL A 135 5.16 -7.64 -4.61
N PHE A 136 6.22 -7.83 -3.82
CA PHE A 136 7.35 -8.73 -4.11
C PHE A 136 7.02 -10.20 -3.76
N THR A 137 5.85 -10.67 -4.22
CA THR A 137 5.45 -12.07 -4.17
C THR A 137 5.99 -12.83 -5.37
N ASP A 138 5.69 -14.12 -5.44
CA ASP A 138 5.97 -14.96 -6.59
C ASP A 138 4.65 -15.49 -7.17
N PRO A 139 4.18 -15.05 -8.36
CA PRO A 139 4.74 -13.99 -9.19
C PRO A 139 4.62 -12.60 -8.53
N GLU A 140 5.48 -11.68 -8.97
CA GLU A 140 5.44 -10.29 -8.55
C GLU A 140 4.19 -9.60 -9.10
N VAL A 141 3.67 -8.63 -8.35
CA VAL A 141 2.52 -7.81 -8.76
C VAL A 141 2.98 -6.37 -8.80
N ALA A 142 2.98 -5.75 -9.98
CA ALA A 142 3.37 -4.36 -10.16
C ALA A 142 2.32 -3.59 -10.94
N TRP A 143 2.08 -2.33 -10.56
CA TRP A 143 1.18 -1.42 -11.29
C TRP A 143 1.63 0.03 -11.12
N CYS A 144 1.15 0.91 -12.00
CA CYS A 144 1.42 2.34 -11.96
C CYS A 144 0.28 3.08 -12.64
N GLY A 145 -0.02 4.30 -12.19
CA GLY A 145 -1.10 5.12 -12.72
C GLY A 145 -2.48 4.66 -12.25
N ILE A 146 -3.53 5.05 -12.99
CA ILE A 146 -4.90 4.73 -12.64
C ILE A 146 -5.24 3.27 -12.99
N THR A 147 -6.03 2.65 -12.13
CA THR A 147 -6.62 1.33 -12.38
C THR A 147 -7.86 1.44 -13.25
N GLU A 148 -8.26 0.33 -13.87
CA GLU A 148 -9.52 0.29 -14.64
C GLU A 148 -10.74 0.63 -13.77
N ASP A 149 -10.75 0.22 -12.51
CA ASP A 149 -11.86 0.54 -11.59
C ASP A 149 -11.88 2.03 -11.23
N GLN A 150 -10.72 2.65 -11.03
CA GLN A 150 -10.63 4.10 -10.85
C GLN A 150 -11.06 4.85 -12.12
N ALA A 151 -10.69 4.38 -13.31
CA ALA A 151 -11.12 4.96 -14.57
C ALA A 151 -12.65 4.91 -14.71
N LYS A 152 -13.28 3.78 -14.38
CA LYS A 152 -14.74 3.63 -14.34
C LYS A 152 -15.39 4.58 -13.34
N GLN A 153 -14.87 4.67 -12.11
CA GLN A 153 -15.37 5.58 -11.08
C GLN A 153 -15.27 7.06 -11.49
N ALA A 154 -14.24 7.41 -12.26
CA ALA A 154 -14.02 8.75 -12.79
C ALA A 154 -14.75 9.01 -14.13
N ASN A 155 -15.56 8.07 -14.63
CA ASN A 155 -16.23 8.14 -15.93
C ASN A 155 -15.27 8.44 -17.10
N LEU A 156 -14.06 7.89 -17.06
CA LEU A 156 -13.07 8.04 -18.12
C LEU A 156 -13.26 6.96 -19.19
N GLU A 157 -13.29 7.37 -20.46
CA GLU A 157 -13.29 6.44 -21.58
C GLU A 157 -11.89 5.86 -21.77
N VAL A 158 -11.73 4.55 -21.54
CA VAL A 158 -10.45 3.85 -21.63
C VAL A 158 -10.53 2.65 -22.55
N LYS A 159 -9.45 2.41 -23.31
CA LYS A 159 -9.24 1.16 -24.04
C LYS A 159 -8.33 0.26 -23.21
N VAL A 160 -8.76 -0.97 -22.99
CA VAL A 160 -8.03 -1.94 -22.15
C VAL A 160 -7.47 -3.05 -23.02
N THR A 161 -6.18 -3.34 -22.89
CA THR A 161 -5.50 -4.46 -23.56
C THR A 161 -4.83 -5.35 -22.53
N ARG A 162 -4.76 -6.65 -22.82
CA ARG A 162 -4.18 -7.68 -21.93
C ARG A 162 -3.40 -8.69 -22.76
N PHE A 163 -2.29 -9.21 -22.21
CA PHE A 163 -1.44 -10.15 -22.93
C PHE A 163 -0.93 -11.26 -21.99
N PRO A 164 -1.64 -12.41 -21.90
CA PRO A 164 -1.29 -13.45 -20.94
C PRO A 164 0.13 -13.97 -21.16
N TRP A 165 0.89 -14.16 -20.08
CA TRP A 165 2.26 -14.68 -20.17
C TRP A 165 2.32 -16.11 -20.71
N ALA A 166 1.22 -16.86 -20.62
CA ALA A 166 1.06 -18.14 -21.30
C ALA A 166 1.22 -18.06 -22.84
N ALA A 167 1.09 -16.87 -23.44
CA ALA A 167 1.37 -16.62 -24.86
C ALA A 167 2.80 -16.12 -25.12
N SER A 168 3.63 -15.92 -24.09
CA SER A 168 5.01 -15.48 -24.21
C SER A 168 5.98 -16.67 -24.27
N GLY A 169 6.67 -16.84 -25.40
CA GLY A 169 7.71 -17.87 -25.55
C GLY A 169 8.84 -17.72 -24.51
N ARG A 170 9.15 -16.48 -24.11
CA ARG A 170 10.16 -16.23 -23.05
C ARG A 170 9.68 -16.72 -21.69
N ALA A 171 8.41 -16.46 -21.34
CA ALA A 171 7.82 -16.93 -20.09
C ALA A 171 7.84 -18.46 -19.99
N HIS A 172 7.53 -19.16 -21.09
CA HIS A 172 7.67 -20.62 -21.18
C HIS A 172 9.12 -21.08 -21.00
N SER A 173 10.08 -20.44 -21.67
CA SER A 173 11.51 -20.80 -21.54
C SER A 173 12.06 -20.62 -20.12
N LEU A 174 11.42 -19.76 -19.32
CA LEU A 174 11.75 -19.53 -17.91
C LEU A 174 10.95 -20.43 -16.96
N GLY A 175 10.00 -21.23 -17.46
CA GLY A 175 9.08 -22.01 -16.64
C GLY A 175 8.11 -21.15 -15.82
N ARG A 176 7.85 -19.91 -16.26
CA ARG A 176 7.02 -18.91 -15.57
C ARG A 176 5.87 -18.39 -16.43
N PRO A 177 4.98 -19.25 -16.97
CA PRO A 177 3.85 -18.82 -17.79
C PRO A 177 2.71 -18.18 -16.96
N ASP A 178 2.85 -18.11 -15.64
CA ASP A 178 1.93 -17.49 -14.70
C ASP A 178 2.01 -15.95 -14.75
N GLY A 179 1.05 -15.30 -15.43
CA GLY A 179 1.02 -13.84 -15.53
C GLY A 179 0.07 -13.28 -16.57
N LEU A 180 0.12 -11.97 -16.77
CA LEU A 180 -0.83 -11.15 -17.54
C LEU A 180 -0.18 -10.14 -18.48
#